data_AF-A0A4Q2DIY1-F1
#
_entry.id   AF-A0A4Q2DIY1-F1
#
_cell.length_a   1.000
_cell.length_b   1.000
_cell.length_c   1.000
_cell.angle_alpha   90.00
_cell.angle_beta   90.00
_cell.angle_gamma   90.00
#
_symmetry.space_group_name_H-M   'P 1'
#
loop_
_entity.id
_entity.type
_entity.pdbx_description
1 polymer ?
#
loop_
_entity_poly.entity_id
_entity_poly.type
_entity_poly.pdbx_seq_one_letter_code
_entity_poly.pdbx_strand_id
1 'polypeptide(L)'
;MPIDPTKVIEKPGHGNPFNWTPEKGDAEYRGEPFQNALVQSEYDSGIFQPITLRELTMLRFINKVTDKPDWTTKVFDESIITKWKQESVNLPNSTPSTQISELMFTYCISELQSRAKGHPKSPNGAIRVYNGDVYKSDTAVSEETKLALQKAVRVLEDIPAAQKDLHPGSDGKVVDLVHPSLFPLIYGTSKILPIGASIATLEDCIKRCGEGEVLPDPKTEIPNLDVDDEDARSAKFQWLPCEADISGDKPKILTYINNLHPQHHKELYGLMEDLIQASIPLWNLTLIRSDDLFVTPPRVWYDECVWIGDTRVPKQPEPQGFDSDVLKRESPTNLKEKYGDLPLQVIVKLANIELTPETPEYEGGTWHVEGKLNEAICATAIYYYSSENITESSLAFRHQASADSLMDIQYEQDAHEWLPEIFGLHQDGSAVQDVGSVETREGRLITFPNILQHQVQPFKLADPTKPGHRKIVALFLVDPNTRIISTADVPCQRQDWWAEEVLKTAQLSPARPHLPDSKAGGVHKLPPELQKIVFDDVDDFPIGIEKAKEYREKLMEERKKFVLKHQENFAAGEISLCEH
;
A
#
# COMPACT_ATOMS: atom_id res chain seq x y z
N MET A 1 -27.56 -5.50 -15.72
CA MET A 1 -28.38 -5.30 -14.50
C MET A 1 -27.46 -4.73 -13.43
N PRO A 2 -27.93 -3.91 -12.48
CA PRO A 2 -27.07 -3.46 -11.40
C PRO A 2 -26.53 -4.66 -10.61
N ILE A 3 -25.25 -4.62 -10.24
CA ILE A 3 -24.60 -5.65 -9.41
C ILE A 3 -25.29 -5.69 -8.06
N ASP A 4 -25.73 -6.88 -7.62
CA ASP A 4 -26.26 -7.09 -6.28
C ASP A 4 -25.07 -7.35 -5.31
N PRO A 5 -24.71 -6.41 -4.43
CA PRO A 5 -23.57 -6.56 -3.53
C PRO A 5 -23.76 -7.66 -2.47
N THR A 6 -24.97 -8.22 -2.36
CA THR A 6 -25.26 -9.32 -1.41
C THR A 6 -25.06 -10.70 -2.02
N LYS A 7 -24.72 -10.76 -3.31
CA LYS A 7 -24.54 -12.00 -4.07
C LYS A 7 -23.11 -12.16 -4.55
N VAL A 8 -22.68 -13.42 -4.61
CA VAL A 8 -21.43 -13.79 -5.28
C VAL A 8 -21.61 -13.57 -6.78
N ILE A 9 -20.69 -12.83 -7.39
CA ILE A 9 -20.69 -12.50 -8.81
C ILE A 9 -19.47 -13.12 -9.50
N GLU A 10 -19.50 -13.13 -10.83
CA GLU A 10 -18.37 -13.53 -11.66
C GLU A 10 -17.19 -12.56 -11.46
N LYS A 11 -15.99 -13.13 -11.26
CA LYS A 11 -14.73 -12.43 -10.98
C LYS A 11 -13.58 -13.15 -11.69
N PRO A 12 -12.43 -12.50 -11.92
CA PRO A 12 -11.27 -13.17 -12.50
C PRO A 12 -10.90 -14.45 -11.72
N GLY A 13 -10.89 -15.59 -12.42
CA GLY A 13 -10.62 -16.90 -11.83
C GLY A 13 -11.82 -17.56 -11.14
N HIS A 14 -13.01 -16.95 -11.15
CA HIS A 14 -14.26 -17.55 -10.67
C HIS A 14 -15.45 -17.07 -11.53
N GLY A 15 -15.77 -17.87 -12.56
CA GLY A 15 -16.78 -17.52 -13.58
C GLY A 15 -16.20 -16.79 -14.78
N ASN A 16 -15.28 -15.84 -14.56
CA ASN A 16 -14.53 -15.17 -15.63
C ASN A 16 -13.10 -15.73 -15.78
N PRO A 17 -12.49 -15.61 -16.98
CA PRO A 17 -11.08 -15.95 -17.18
C PRO A 17 -10.15 -15.30 -16.15
N PHE A 18 -9.04 -15.96 -15.83
CA PHE A 18 -8.11 -15.52 -14.79
C PHE A 18 -7.52 -14.11 -15.01
N ASN A 19 -7.31 -13.73 -16.27
CA ASN A 19 -6.80 -12.41 -16.67
C ASN A 19 -7.92 -11.43 -17.10
N TRP A 20 -9.18 -11.78 -16.86
CA TRP A 20 -10.31 -10.96 -17.27
C TRP A 20 -10.29 -9.59 -16.57
N THR A 21 -10.64 -8.55 -17.33
CA THR A 21 -10.85 -7.19 -16.84
C THR A 21 -12.13 -6.67 -17.51
N PRO A 22 -13.01 -5.95 -16.79
CA PRO A 22 -14.23 -5.42 -17.39
C PRO A 22 -13.91 -4.47 -18.56
N GLU A 23 -14.64 -4.59 -19.67
CA GLU A 23 -14.54 -3.72 -20.84
C GLU A 23 -15.80 -2.86 -21.04
N LYS A 24 -15.68 -1.82 -21.87
CA LYS A 24 -16.78 -0.91 -22.20
C LYS A 24 -17.93 -1.65 -22.89
N GLY A 25 -18.90 -2.10 -22.10
CA GLY A 25 -20.04 -2.91 -22.54
C GLY A 25 -20.51 -3.89 -21.47
N ASP A 26 -19.61 -4.28 -20.57
CA ASP A 26 -19.90 -5.14 -19.43
C ASP A 26 -20.73 -4.41 -18.36
N ALA A 27 -21.55 -5.15 -17.62
CA ALA A 27 -22.35 -4.56 -16.53
C ALA A 27 -21.46 -4.11 -15.36
N GLU A 28 -20.28 -4.70 -15.26
CA GLU A 28 -19.24 -4.52 -14.26
C GLU A 28 -18.27 -3.38 -14.60
N TYR A 29 -18.34 -2.81 -15.80
CA TYR A 29 -17.42 -1.75 -16.22
C TYR A 29 -17.72 -0.42 -15.52
N ARG A 30 -16.73 0.11 -14.81
CA ARG A 30 -16.84 1.36 -14.03
C ARG A 30 -15.83 2.43 -14.44
N GLY A 31 -15.06 2.14 -15.49
CA GLY A 31 -13.96 2.95 -15.99
C GLY A 31 -12.68 2.13 -16.12
N GLU A 32 -11.68 2.73 -16.75
CA GLU A 32 -10.35 2.13 -16.84
C GLU A 32 -9.72 1.95 -15.44
N PRO A 33 -8.97 0.85 -15.21
CA PRO A 33 -8.15 0.70 -14.04
C PRO A 33 -7.19 1.88 -13.84
N PHE A 34 -6.85 2.17 -12.57
CA PHE A 34 -5.81 3.11 -12.23
C PHE A 34 -4.44 2.58 -12.69
N GLN A 35 -3.57 3.50 -13.08
CA GLN A 35 -2.20 3.19 -13.44
C GLN A 35 -1.49 2.45 -12.31
N ASN A 36 -0.59 1.53 -12.67
CA ASN A 36 0.13 0.69 -11.72
C ASN A 36 1.53 0.35 -12.24
N ALA A 37 2.55 0.47 -11.37
CA ALA A 37 3.95 0.21 -11.72
C ALA A 37 4.31 -1.28 -11.90
N LEU A 38 3.37 -2.20 -11.64
CA LEU A 38 3.48 -3.62 -11.94
C LEU A 38 3.29 -3.92 -13.44
N VAL A 39 2.57 -3.06 -14.17
CA VAL A 39 2.36 -3.22 -15.61
C VAL A 39 3.49 -2.49 -16.34
N GLN A 40 4.34 -3.25 -17.02
CA GLN A 40 5.28 -2.70 -18.00
C GLN A 40 4.66 -2.93 -19.38
N SER A 41 4.26 -1.86 -20.09
CA SER A 41 3.90 -2.01 -21.49
C SER A 41 5.19 -2.15 -22.32
N GLU A 42 5.16 -2.94 -23.39
CA GLU A 42 6.31 -3.10 -24.30
C GLU A 42 6.73 -1.79 -25.01
N TYR A 43 5.99 -0.69 -24.78
CA TYR A 43 6.13 0.58 -25.49
C TYR A 43 6.16 1.84 -24.60
N ASP A 44 6.01 1.75 -23.27
CA ASP A 44 6.04 2.95 -22.40
C ASP A 44 7.44 3.27 -21.91
N SER A 45 7.95 4.41 -22.37
CA SER A 45 8.86 5.24 -21.59
C SER A 45 8.15 5.63 -20.28
N GLY A 46 8.79 5.50 -19.11
CA GLY A 46 8.13 5.51 -17.80
C GLY A 46 7.02 6.57 -17.54
N ILE A 47 6.11 6.29 -16.60
CA ILE A 47 4.87 7.07 -16.35
C ILE A 47 5.10 8.57 -16.05
N PHE A 48 6.31 8.95 -15.63
CA PHE A 48 6.58 10.28 -15.10
C PHE A 48 7.57 11.07 -15.93
N GLN A 49 7.27 12.34 -16.11
CA GLN A 49 8.26 13.32 -16.57
C GLN A 49 9.50 13.30 -15.64
N PRO A 50 10.72 13.29 -16.19
CA PRO A 50 11.94 13.42 -15.42
C PRO A 50 11.93 14.69 -14.56
N ILE A 51 12.33 14.57 -13.30
CA ILE A 51 12.37 15.71 -12.36
C ILE A 51 13.82 16.18 -12.22
N THR A 52 14.07 17.48 -12.37
CA THR A 52 15.43 18.02 -12.18
C THR A 52 15.91 17.82 -10.73
N LEU A 53 17.21 17.62 -10.53
CA LEU A 53 17.84 17.50 -9.21
C LEU A 53 17.53 18.70 -8.29
N ARG A 54 17.39 19.89 -8.88
CA ARG A 54 17.04 21.11 -8.15
C ARG A 54 15.58 21.10 -7.71
N GLU A 55 14.65 20.68 -8.55
CA GLU A 55 13.25 20.50 -8.13
C GLU A 55 13.12 19.44 -7.03
N LEU A 56 13.82 18.30 -7.15
CA LEU A 56 13.88 17.30 -6.07
C LEU A 56 14.41 17.89 -4.76
N THR A 57 15.43 18.74 -4.83
CA THR A 57 15.99 19.44 -3.65
C THR A 57 14.96 20.40 -3.04
N MET A 58 14.21 21.14 -3.87
CA MET A 58 13.12 22.01 -3.41
C MET A 58 12.01 21.23 -2.71
N LEU A 59 11.56 20.11 -3.30
CA LEU A 59 10.54 19.25 -2.72
C LEU A 59 11.00 18.65 -1.37
N ARG A 60 12.26 18.23 -1.26
CA ARG A 60 12.84 17.75 0.01
C ARG A 60 12.88 18.84 1.07
N PHE A 61 13.20 20.08 0.70
CA PHE A 61 13.15 21.22 1.62
C PHE A 61 11.72 21.50 2.09
N ILE A 62 10.75 21.56 1.17
CA ILE A 62 9.33 21.76 1.49
C ILE A 62 8.82 20.64 2.42
N ASN A 63 9.18 19.38 2.15
CA ASN A 63 8.84 18.25 3.00
C ASN A 63 9.37 18.43 4.44
N LYS A 64 10.66 18.78 4.59
CA LYS A 64 11.29 19.05 5.89
C LYS A 64 10.65 20.22 6.64
N VAL A 65 10.21 21.27 5.95
CA VAL A 65 9.53 22.41 6.59
C VAL A 65 8.15 22.00 7.08
N THR A 66 7.38 21.28 6.26
CA THR A 66 6.03 20.80 6.61
C THR A 66 6.03 19.74 7.71
N ASP A 67 7.19 19.17 8.04
CA ASP A 67 7.40 18.30 9.19
C ASP A 67 7.54 19.03 10.53
N LYS A 68 7.79 20.34 10.51
CA LYS A 68 7.94 21.14 11.73
C LYS A 68 6.55 21.43 12.33
N PRO A 69 6.40 21.40 13.66
CA PRO A 69 5.15 21.84 14.30
C PRO A 69 4.88 23.30 13.94
N ASP A 70 3.60 23.64 13.79
CA ASP A 70 3.11 25.00 13.48
C ASP A 70 3.71 25.60 12.19
N TRP A 71 4.17 24.78 11.24
CA TRP A 71 4.79 25.26 10.01
C TRP A 71 3.87 26.23 9.26
N THR A 72 2.55 26.04 9.29
CA THR A 72 1.55 26.90 8.63
C THR A 72 1.55 28.33 9.15
N THR A 73 2.00 28.56 10.39
CA THR A 73 2.17 29.91 10.95
C THR A 73 3.61 30.38 10.78
N LYS A 74 4.59 29.50 11.00
CA LYS A 74 6.02 29.82 10.94
C LYS A 74 6.49 30.29 9.57
N VAL A 75 5.85 29.85 8.48
CA VAL A 75 6.17 30.28 7.11
C VAL A 75 5.82 31.75 6.81
N PHE A 76 5.19 32.46 7.76
CA PHE A 76 4.90 33.91 7.67
C PHE A 76 5.76 34.74 8.64
N ASP A 77 6.60 34.12 9.46
CA ASP A 77 7.47 34.81 10.40
C ASP A 77 8.82 35.10 9.75
N GLU A 78 9.12 36.37 9.52
CA GLU A 78 10.36 36.83 8.86
C GLU A 78 11.63 36.39 9.61
N SER A 79 11.59 36.31 10.94
CA SER A 79 12.73 35.88 11.74
C SER A 79 13.02 34.39 11.54
N ILE A 80 11.97 33.58 11.42
CA ILE A 80 12.07 32.15 11.17
C ILE A 80 12.50 31.89 9.72
N ILE A 81 11.92 32.60 8.75
CA ILE A 81 12.34 32.52 7.34
C ILE A 81 13.81 32.89 7.20
N THR A 82 14.26 33.96 7.88
CA THR A 82 15.68 34.37 7.87
C THR A 82 16.58 33.27 8.43
N LYS A 83 16.17 32.63 9.53
CA LYS A 83 16.91 31.50 10.11
C LYS A 83 16.96 30.32 9.15
N TRP A 84 15.84 29.91 8.55
CA TRP A 84 15.82 28.84 7.56
C TRP A 84 16.71 29.17 6.36
N LYS A 85 16.72 30.42 5.89
CA LYS A 85 17.60 30.86 4.80
C LYS A 85 19.07 30.63 5.15
N GLN A 86 19.50 31.04 6.34
CA GLN A 86 20.87 30.84 6.83
C GLN A 86 21.26 29.35 6.97
N GLU A 87 20.30 28.50 7.32
CA GLU A 87 20.49 27.06 7.53
C GLU A 87 20.46 26.23 6.24
N SER A 88 20.11 26.81 5.08
CA SER A 88 19.85 26.02 3.87
C SER A 88 20.43 26.58 2.57
N VAL A 89 20.55 27.91 2.43
CA VAL A 89 20.99 28.52 1.17
C VAL A 89 22.51 28.54 1.07
N ASN A 90 23.03 28.07 -0.08
CA ASN A 90 24.44 28.12 -0.45
C ASN A 90 25.41 27.59 0.63
N LEU A 91 25.03 26.48 1.29
CA LEU A 91 25.91 25.82 2.25
C LEU A 91 27.19 25.32 1.57
N PRO A 92 28.35 25.36 2.27
CA PRO A 92 29.61 24.87 1.72
C PRO A 92 29.54 23.36 1.41
N ASN A 93 30.23 22.94 0.34
CA ASN A 93 30.28 21.56 -0.15
C ASN A 93 28.96 20.98 -0.67
N SER A 94 27.98 21.81 -1.03
CA SER A 94 26.76 21.34 -1.70
C SER A 94 27.03 20.92 -3.14
N THR A 95 26.40 19.83 -3.56
CA THR A 95 26.28 19.37 -4.95
C THR A 95 25.02 19.97 -5.60
N PRO A 96 24.85 19.92 -6.93
CA PRO A 96 23.58 20.28 -7.58
C PRO A 96 22.35 19.58 -6.99
N SER A 97 22.51 18.34 -6.50
CA SER A 97 21.48 17.52 -5.84
C SER A 97 21.18 17.89 -4.37
N THR A 98 21.89 18.86 -3.80
CA THR A 98 21.73 19.28 -2.39
C THR A 98 21.73 20.80 -2.20
N GLN A 99 22.20 21.56 -3.19
CA GLN A 99 22.28 23.02 -3.14
C GLN A 99 20.90 23.66 -3.27
N ILE A 100 20.61 24.64 -2.40
CA ILE A 100 19.47 25.54 -2.52
C ILE A 100 19.99 26.94 -2.83
N SER A 101 19.62 27.49 -3.99
CA SER A 101 19.89 28.88 -4.35
C SER A 101 18.92 29.84 -3.68
N GLU A 102 19.19 31.15 -3.79
CA GLU A 102 18.26 32.18 -3.33
C GLU A 102 16.91 32.13 -4.07
N LEU A 103 16.91 31.84 -5.37
CA LEU A 103 15.68 31.74 -6.16
C LEU A 103 14.87 30.50 -5.77
N MET A 104 15.52 29.35 -5.60
CA MET A 104 14.88 28.13 -5.09
C MET A 104 14.27 28.34 -3.71
N PHE A 105 15.00 28.97 -2.79
CA PHE A 105 14.50 29.24 -1.45
C PHE A 105 13.29 30.17 -1.50
N THR A 106 13.37 31.26 -2.27
CA THR A 106 12.26 32.22 -2.43
C THR A 106 11.01 31.54 -3.01
N TYR A 107 11.20 30.65 -4.00
CA TYR A 107 10.13 29.84 -4.56
C TYR A 107 9.52 28.93 -3.49
N CYS A 108 10.35 28.16 -2.78
CA CYS A 108 9.89 27.24 -1.74
C CYS A 108 9.07 27.94 -0.65
N ILE A 109 9.52 29.11 -0.19
CA ILE A 109 8.77 29.91 0.79
C ILE A 109 7.43 30.38 0.23
N SER A 110 7.39 30.85 -1.02
CA SER A 110 6.14 31.27 -1.67
C SER A 110 5.15 30.10 -1.81
N GLU A 111 5.63 28.94 -2.23
CA GLU A 111 4.82 27.72 -2.31
C GLU A 111 4.32 27.28 -0.93
N LEU A 112 5.20 27.27 0.09
CA LEU A 112 4.86 26.95 1.48
C LEU A 112 3.79 27.89 2.05
N GLN A 113 3.89 29.20 1.79
CA GLN A 113 2.89 30.18 2.21
C GLN A 113 1.54 29.96 1.50
N SER A 114 1.56 29.60 0.21
CA SER A 114 0.35 29.22 -0.53
C SER A 114 -0.31 27.97 0.07
N ARG A 115 0.49 26.91 0.29
CA ARG A 115 0.06 25.67 0.95
C ARG A 115 -0.50 25.93 2.34
N ALA A 116 0.14 26.78 3.14
CA ALA A 116 -0.31 27.14 4.49
C ALA A 116 -1.67 27.84 4.49
N LYS A 117 -1.95 28.71 3.51
CA LYS A 117 -3.27 29.35 3.34
C LYS A 117 -4.37 28.35 2.99
N GLY A 118 -4.03 27.31 2.21
CA GLY A 118 -4.95 26.25 1.81
C GLY A 118 -5.14 25.15 2.86
N HIS A 119 -4.14 24.92 3.71
CA HIS A 119 -4.09 23.81 4.66
C HIS A 119 -5.31 23.68 5.59
N PRO A 120 -5.91 24.75 6.14
CA PRO A 120 -7.13 24.64 6.95
C PRO A 120 -8.34 24.05 6.22
N LYS A 121 -8.33 24.06 4.89
CA LYS A 121 -9.38 23.45 4.03
C LYS A 121 -8.93 22.11 3.44
N SER A 122 -7.70 21.69 3.69
CA SER A 122 -7.19 20.43 3.17
C SER A 122 -7.91 19.26 3.83
N PRO A 123 -8.44 18.30 3.06
CA PRO A 123 -9.10 17.13 3.61
C PRO A 123 -8.22 16.44 4.64
N ASN A 124 -8.71 16.29 5.87
CA ASN A 124 -7.99 15.66 6.97
C ASN A 124 -6.58 16.24 7.22
N GLY A 125 -6.33 17.50 6.88
CA GLY A 125 -5.02 18.14 7.03
C GLY A 125 -3.92 17.59 6.12
N ALA A 126 -4.30 16.94 5.01
CA ALA A 126 -3.37 16.31 4.08
C ALA A 126 -2.40 17.32 3.44
N ILE A 127 -1.17 16.88 3.23
CA ILE A 127 -0.09 17.65 2.60
C ILE A 127 0.54 16.79 1.51
N ARG A 128 0.50 17.28 0.25
CA ARG A 128 1.19 16.65 -0.88
C ARG A 128 2.69 16.78 -0.68
N VAL A 129 3.43 15.68 -0.69
CA VAL A 129 4.88 15.70 -0.43
C VAL A 129 5.69 15.69 -1.71
N TYR A 130 5.37 14.75 -2.61
CA TYR A 130 6.11 14.50 -3.83
C TYR A 130 5.17 14.39 -5.04
N ASN A 131 5.74 14.48 -6.25
CA ASN A 131 5.04 14.12 -7.48
C ASN A 131 4.64 12.64 -7.42
N GLY A 132 3.58 12.26 -8.14
CA GLY A 132 2.91 10.97 -7.94
C GLY A 132 2.01 10.91 -6.71
N ASP A 133 1.52 12.07 -6.24
CA ASP A 133 0.47 12.22 -5.23
C ASP A 133 0.66 11.38 -3.95
N VAL A 134 1.89 11.42 -3.43
CA VAL A 134 2.21 11.00 -2.07
C VAL A 134 1.73 12.06 -1.10
N TYR A 135 0.81 11.72 -0.20
CA TYR A 135 0.29 12.60 0.84
C TYR A 135 0.67 12.12 2.23
N LYS A 136 0.90 13.07 3.14
CA LYS A 136 1.00 12.81 4.58
C LYS A 136 -0.03 13.64 5.35
N SER A 137 -0.48 13.14 6.49
CA SER A 137 -1.27 13.89 7.46
C SER A 137 -0.95 13.46 8.89
N ASP A 138 -0.78 14.45 9.76
CA ASP A 138 -0.59 14.26 11.21
C ASP A 138 -1.90 14.44 12.00
N THR A 139 -3.01 14.71 11.30
CA THR A 139 -4.32 15.02 11.91
C THR A 139 -5.47 14.18 11.34
N ALA A 140 -5.21 13.31 10.36
CA ALA A 140 -6.24 12.51 9.72
C ALA A 140 -6.89 11.50 10.67
N VAL A 141 -6.09 10.90 11.55
CA VAL A 141 -6.55 9.99 12.58
C VAL A 141 -6.57 10.75 13.90
N SER A 142 -7.70 10.70 14.61
CA SER A 142 -7.85 11.38 15.88
C SER A 142 -6.99 10.75 16.98
N GLU A 143 -6.59 11.53 17.97
CA GLU A 143 -5.85 11.01 19.14
C GLU A 143 -6.67 9.95 19.89
N GLU A 144 -8.00 10.11 19.95
CA GLU A 144 -8.91 9.11 20.55
C GLU A 144 -8.83 7.78 19.80
N THR A 145 -8.93 7.79 18.47
CA THR A 145 -8.80 6.59 17.63
C THR A 145 -7.43 5.95 17.80
N LYS A 146 -6.36 6.76 17.85
CA LYS A 146 -4.98 6.26 18.06
C LYS A 146 -4.85 5.52 19.39
N LEU A 147 -5.28 6.14 20.48
CA LEU A 147 -5.19 5.55 21.83
C LEU A 147 -6.08 4.31 21.96
N ALA A 148 -7.28 4.33 21.38
CA ALA A 148 -8.16 3.16 21.32
C ALA A 148 -7.52 2.01 20.54
N LEU A 149 -6.88 2.30 19.40
CA LEU A 149 -6.13 1.30 18.61
C LEU A 149 -4.94 0.72 19.38
N GLN A 150 -4.11 1.57 19.99
CA GLN A 150 -2.99 1.11 20.82
C GLN A 150 -3.45 0.18 21.95
N LYS A 151 -4.64 0.41 22.52
CA LYS A 151 -5.22 -0.45 23.55
C LYS A 151 -5.78 -1.75 22.96
N ALA A 152 -6.58 -1.66 21.91
CA ALA A 152 -7.28 -2.79 21.32
C ALA A 152 -6.33 -3.81 20.66
N VAL A 153 -5.19 -3.35 20.12
CA VAL A 153 -4.20 -4.23 19.47
C VAL A 153 -3.42 -5.08 20.48
N ARG A 154 -3.34 -4.69 21.76
CA ARG A 154 -2.61 -5.46 22.79
C ARG A 154 -3.04 -6.92 22.90
N VAL A 155 -4.30 -7.23 22.62
CA VAL A 155 -4.78 -8.63 22.63
C VAL A 155 -4.09 -9.52 21.59
N LEU A 156 -3.53 -8.93 20.53
CA LEU A 156 -2.74 -9.60 19.49
C LEU A 156 -1.24 -9.59 19.83
N GLU A 157 -0.78 -8.65 20.66
CA GLU A 157 0.64 -8.47 21.02
C GLU A 157 1.04 -9.25 22.26
N ASP A 158 0.19 -9.25 23.28
CA ASP A 158 0.40 -9.81 24.61
C ASP A 158 0.14 -11.34 24.61
N ILE A 159 0.68 -12.02 23.60
CA ILE A 159 0.66 -13.47 23.46
C ILE A 159 2.02 -14.08 23.83
N PRO A 160 2.07 -15.34 24.29
CA PRO A 160 3.32 -16.02 24.59
C PRO A 160 4.32 -15.93 23.42
N ALA A 161 5.60 -15.71 23.70
CA ALA A 161 6.63 -15.52 22.66
C ALA A 161 6.68 -16.65 21.63
N ALA A 162 6.44 -17.90 22.06
CA ALA A 162 6.39 -19.07 21.17
C ALA A 162 5.20 -19.06 20.18
N GLN A 163 4.18 -18.22 20.44
CA GLN A 163 2.99 -18.04 19.60
C GLN A 163 3.08 -16.80 18.71
N LYS A 164 4.05 -15.91 18.96
CA LYS A 164 4.27 -14.74 18.08
C LYS A 164 4.54 -15.20 16.67
N ASP A 165 3.82 -14.60 15.73
CA ASP A 165 4.00 -14.86 14.32
C ASP A 165 5.11 -13.97 13.76
N LEU A 166 6.31 -14.53 13.68
CA LEU A 166 7.49 -13.81 13.21
C LEU A 166 7.53 -13.83 11.67
N HIS A 167 7.75 -12.66 11.07
CA HIS A 167 7.84 -12.55 9.63
C HIS A 167 9.05 -13.34 9.10
N PRO A 168 8.89 -14.19 8.08
CA PRO A 168 9.99 -14.93 7.48
C PRO A 168 11.12 -14.01 7.00
N GLY A 169 12.38 -14.35 7.35
CA GLY A 169 13.56 -13.59 6.91
C GLY A 169 13.78 -12.24 7.60
N SER A 170 13.10 -11.96 8.72
CA SER A 170 13.23 -10.69 9.46
C SER A 170 14.20 -10.71 10.66
N ASP A 171 14.94 -11.81 10.85
CA ASP A 171 15.74 -12.09 12.05
C ASP A 171 14.94 -11.98 13.37
N GLY A 172 13.62 -12.23 13.31
CA GLY A 172 12.72 -12.13 14.46
C GLY A 172 12.38 -10.70 14.89
N LYS A 173 12.74 -9.68 14.09
CA LYS A 173 12.46 -8.26 14.39
C LYS A 173 11.07 -7.82 13.95
N VAL A 174 10.43 -8.53 13.03
CA VAL A 174 9.10 -8.18 12.51
C VAL A 174 8.06 -9.18 13.02
N VAL A 175 7.04 -8.69 13.71
CA VAL A 175 5.92 -9.46 14.23
C VAL A 175 4.67 -9.13 13.40
N ASP A 176 4.12 -10.16 12.76
CA ASP A 176 2.91 -10.08 11.95
C ASP A 176 1.68 -10.29 12.86
N LEU A 177 0.92 -9.23 13.13
CA LEU A 177 -0.30 -9.34 13.96
C LEU A 177 -1.51 -9.74 13.11
N VAL A 178 -1.64 -9.12 11.94
CA VAL A 178 -2.60 -9.49 10.89
C VAL A 178 -1.85 -9.40 9.58
N HIS A 179 -1.58 -10.53 8.93
CA HIS A 179 -0.86 -10.55 7.66
C HIS A 179 -1.70 -11.21 6.56
N PRO A 180 -1.92 -10.54 5.41
CA PRO A 180 -2.78 -11.06 4.35
C PRO A 180 -2.23 -12.33 3.67
N SER A 181 -0.92 -12.59 3.78
CA SER A 181 -0.31 -13.85 3.33
C SER A 181 -0.54 -15.05 4.26
N LEU A 182 -1.20 -14.88 5.41
CA LEU A 182 -1.64 -15.99 6.24
C LEU A 182 -3.11 -16.28 5.94
N PHE A 183 -3.44 -17.53 5.61
CA PHE A 183 -4.74 -17.94 5.06
C PHE A 183 -5.19 -17.17 3.79
N PRO A 184 -4.31 -16.96 2.79
CA PRO A 184 -4.71 -16.35 1.52
C PRO A 184 -5.69 -17.27 0.77
N LEU A 185 -6.24 -16.78 -0.34
CA LEU A 185 -6.81 -17.68 -1.35
C LEU A 185 -5.70 -18.56 -1.93
N ILE A 186 -5.96 -19.86 -2.05
CA ILE A 186 -5.05 -20.84 -2.62
C ILE A 186 -5.81 -21.57 -3.73
N TYR A 187 -5.46 -21.31 -4.98
CA TYR A 187 -6.06 -22.01 -6.11
C TYR A 187 -5.78 -23.53 -6.00
N GLY A 188 -6.79 -24.34 -6.31
CA GLY A 188 -6.77 -25.79 -6.13
C GLY A 188 -6.94 -26.28 -4.68
N THR A 189 -7.17 -25.39 -3.71
CA THR A 189 -7.35 -25.78 -2.29
C THR A 189 -8.49 -25.04 -1.61
N SER A 190 -8.55 -23.71 -1.74
CA SER A 190 -9.58 -22.89 -1.11
C SER A 190 -10.98 -23.21 -1.66
N LYS A 191 -11.98 -23.17 -0.78
CA LYS A 191 -13.38 -23.32 -1.18
C LYS A 191 -14.05 -21.97 -1.38
N ILE A 192 -14.74 -21.83 -2.50
CA ILE A 192 -15.45 -20.61 -2.90
C ILE A 192 -16.95 -20.88 -3.04
N LEU A 193 -17.76 -19.92 -2.61
CA LEU A 193 -19.21 -19.97 -2.76
C LEU A 193 -19.60 -19.86 -4.24
N PRO A 194 -20.65 -20.57 -4.72
CA PRO A 194 -21.03 -20.53 -6.13
C PRO A 194 -21.64 -19.18 -6.52
N ILE A 195 -21.49 -18.80 -7.79
CA ILE A 195 -22.08 -17.59 -8.37
C ILE A 195 -23.61 -17.57 -8.12
N GLY A 196 -24.12 -16.42 -7.67
CA GLY A 196 -25.52 -16.23 -7.29
C GLY A 196 -25.88 -16.67 -5.86
N ALA A 197 -24.96 -17.31 -5.12
CA ALA A 197 -25.11 -17.54 -3.69
C ALA A 197 -25.08 -16.21 -2.91
N SER A 198 -25.63 -16.21 -1.70
CA SER A 198 -25.40 -15.08 -0.79
C SER A 198 -23.94 -15.06 -0.32
N ILE A 199 -23.35 -13.87 -0.24
CA ILE A 199 -21.97 -13.67 0.24
C ILE A 199 -21.77 -14.16 1.67
N ALA A 200 -20.53 -14.46 2.06
CA ALA A 200 -20.15 -14.67 3.45
C ALA A 200 -20.10 -13.32 4.19
N THR A 201 -20.78 -13.24 5.32
CA THR A 201 -20.92 -12.03 6.15
C THR A 201 -20.14 -12.18 7.46
N LEU A 202 -20.01 -11.11 8.24
CA LEU A 202 -19.40 -11.16 9.58
C LEU A 202 -20.12 -12.15 10.53
N GLU A 203 -21.42 -12.37 10.33
CA GLU A 203 -22.26 -13.20 11.19
C GLU A 203 -22.15 -14.71 10.91
N ASP A 204 -21.83 -15.08 9.67
CA ASP A 204 -21.90 -16.46 9.19
C ASP A 204 -20.63 -16.99 8.52
N CYS A 205 -19.61 -16.16 8.27
CA CYS A 205 -18.38 -16.59 7.59
C CYS A 205 -17.68 -17.80 8.22
N ILE A 206 -17.71 -17.94 9.55
CA ILE A 206 -17.13 -19.09 10.26
C ILE A 206 -18.04 -20.32 10.16
N LYS A 207 -19.37 -20.13 10.26
CA LYS A 207 -20.35 -21.22 10.15
C LYS A 207 -20.37 -21.84 8.76
N ARG A 208 -20.06 -21.02 7.75
CA ARG A 208 -19.97 -21.40 6.34
C ARG A 208 -18.59 -21.92 5.95
N CYS A 209 -17.67 -22.05 6.91
CA CYS A 209 -16.37 -22.68 6.66
C CYS A 209 -16.58 -24.07 6.03
N GLY A 210 -15.98 -24.29 4.86
CA GLY A 210 -16.08 -25.54 4.12
C GLY A 210 -17.22 -25.62 3.11
N GLU A 211 -18.11 -24.63 3.06
CA GLU A 211 -19.15 -24.48 2.03
C GLU A 211 -18.52 -24.05 0.69
N GLY A 212 -19.14 -24.47 -0.42
CA GLY A 212 -18.70 -24.13 -1.76
C GLY A 212 -17.86 -25.22 -2.43
N GLU A 213 -17.31 -24.88 -3.58
CA GLU A 213 -16.49 -25.77 -4.42
C GLU A 213 -15.02 -25.38 -4.32
N VAL A 214 -14.12 -26.34 -4.55
CA VAL A 214 -12.69 -26.05 -4.61
C VAL A 214 -12.43 -25.23 -5.86
N LEU A 215 -11.86 -24.04 -5.69
CA LEU A 215 -11.52 -23.17 -6.80
C LEU A 215 -10.45 -23.85 -7.68
N PRO A 216 -10.65 -23.98 -9.01
CA PRO A 216 -9.70 -24.67 -9.88
C PRO A 216 -8.36 -23.94 -9.95
N ASP A 217 -7.30 -24.68 -10.28
CA ASP A 217 -5.99 -24.08 -10.58
C ASP A 217 -6.08 -23.39 -11.95
N PRO A 218 -5.81 -22.07 -12.07
CA PRO A 218 -5.85 -21.35 -13.34
C PRO A 218 -5.06 -22.04 -14.46
N LYS A 219 -3.96 -22.73 -14.13
CA LYS A 219 -3.14 -23.47 -15.11
C LYS A 219 -3.85 -24.67 -15.72
N THR A 220 -4.83 -25.24 -15.01
CA THR A 220 -5.63 -26.36 -15.52
C THR A 220 -6.71 -25.89 -16.51
N GLU A 221 -7.20 -24.66 -16.36
CA GLU A 221 -8.23 -24.09 -17.23
C GLU A 221 -7.63 -23.36 -18.44
N ILE A 222 -6.46 -22.73 -18.27
CA ILE A 222 -5.76 -21.98 -19.31
C ILE A 222 -4.34 -22.57 -19.44
N PRO A 223 -4.16 -23.63 -20.26
CA PRO A 223 -2.90 -24.38 -20.35
C PRO A 223 -1.70 -23.58 -20.87
N ASN A 224 -1.96 -22.43 -21.50
CA ASN A 224 -0.98 -21.52 -22.08
C ASN A 224 -1.12 -20.12 -21.48
N LEU A 225 -1.25 -20.00 -20.16
CA LEU A 225 -1.00 -18.70 -19.51
C LEU A 225 0.41 -18.26 -19.94
N ASP A 226 0.51 -17.10 -20.58
CA ASP A 226 1.79 -16.61 -21.08
C ASP A 226 2.80 -16.55 -19.92
N VAL A 227 4.05 -16.93 -20.18
CA VAL A 227 5.09 -17.00 -19.14
C VAL A 227 5.29 -15.63 -18.48
N ASP A 228 5.02 -14.54 -19.21
CA ASP A 228 5.07 -13.17 -18.70
C ASP A 228 3.91 -12.84 -17.74
N ASP A 229 2.74 -13.48 -17.91
CA ASP A 229 1.59 -13.34 -17.01
C ASP A 229 1.82 -14.04 -15.65
N GLU A 230 2.61 -15.13 -15.59
CA GLU A 230 2.91 -15.87 -14.34
C GLU A 230 3.79 -15.08 -13.36
N ASP A 231 4.66 -14.20 -13.85
CA ASP A 231 5.49 -13.40 -12.96
C ASP A 231 4.66 -12.26 -12.36
N ALA A 232 3.86 -11.56 -13.18
CA ALA A 232 3.06 -10.42 -12.74
C ALA A 232 1.76 -10.81 -12.00
N ARG A 233 1.15 -11.96 -12.29
CA ARG A 233 -0.02 -12.54 -11.59
C ARG A 233 0.33 -13.86 -10.94
N SER A 234 -0.06 -14.05 -9.68
CA SER A 234 0.12 -15.37 -9.04
C SER A 234 -1.02 -16.32 -9.43
N ALA A 235 -0.68 -17.38 -10.16
CA ALA A 235 -1.62 -18.48 -10.44
C ALA A 235 -1.90 -19.37 -9.21
N LYS A 236 -1.25 -19.12 -8.06
CA LYS A 236 -1.34 -19.97 -6.88
C LYS A 236 -1.97 -19.29 -5.67
N PHE A 237 -1.69 -18.00 -5.47
CA PHE A 237 -2.11 -17.28 -4.29
C PHE A 237 -2.78 -15.94 -4.63
N GLN A 238 -3.77 -15.54 -3.85
CA GLN A 238 -4.29 -14.18 -3.88
C GLN A 238 -4.61 -13.71 -2.46
N TRP A 239 -4.25 -12.48 -2.12
CA TRP A 239 -4.77 -11.86 -0.91
C TRP A 239 -6.29 -11.63 -1.00
N LEU A 240 -6.99 -11.88 0.11
CA LEU A 240 -8.44 -11.73 0.21
C LEU A 240 -8.78 -10.38 0.85
N PRO A 241 -9.27 -9.38 0.09
CA PRO A 241 -9.80 -8.15 0.67
C PRO A 241 -11.08 -8.39 1.47
N CYS A 242 -11.37 -7.49 2.42
CA CYS A 242 -12.71 -7.33 2.98
C CYS A 242 -13.51 -6.30 2.19
N GLU A 243 -14.84 -6.46 2.17
CA GLU A 243 -15.77 -5.50 1.57
C GLU A 243 -16.12 -4.41 2.60
N ALA A 244 -15.91 -3.14 2.24
CA ALA A 244 -16.21 -1.97 3.06
C ALA A 244 -17.22 -1.07 2.35
N ASP A 245 -18.46 -1.03 2.84
CA ASP A 245 -19.49 -0.10 2.36
C ASP A 245 -19.12 1.34 2.76
N ILE A 246 -19.15 2.25 1.80
CA ILE A 246 -18.83 3.67 1.98
C ILE A 246 -20.02 4.60 1.62
N SER A 247 -21.19 4.02 1.35
CA SER A 247 -22.40 4.76 0.97
C SER A 247 -22.90 5.66 2.12
N GLY A 248 -22.79 5.18 3.36
CA GLY A 248 -23.20 5.87 4.58
C GLY A 248 -22.22 6.95 5.07
N ASP A 249 -22.52 7.54 6.23
CA ASP A 249 -21.70 8.60 6.84
C ASP A 249 -20.36 8.09 7.37
N LYS A 250 -20.31 6.83 7.80
CA LYS A 250 -19.11 6.12 8.23
C LYS A 250 -19.00 4.79 7.49
N PRO A 251 -17.83 4.41 6.96
CA PRO A 251 -17.57 3.11 6.38
C PRO A 251 -17.99 1.96 7.29
N LYS A 252 -18.49 0.88 6.68
CA LYS A 252 -18.86 -0.35 7.37
C LYS A 252 -18.23 -1.56 6.72
N ILE A 253 -17.45 -2.30 7.49
CA ILE A 253 -16.88 -3.56 7.02
C ILE A 253 -18.00 -4.61 7.03
N LEU A 254 -18.28 -5.19 5.87
CA LEU A 254 -19.39 -6.14 5.67
C LEU A 254 -18.95 -7.60 5.79
N THR A 255 -17.68 -7.87 5.51
CA THR A 255 -17.10 -9.22 5.47
C THR A 255 -15.84 -9.28 6.33
N TYR A 256 -15.42 -10.49 6.72
CA TYR A 256 -14.31 -10.63 7.65
C TYR A 256 -13.00 -10.09 7.05
N ILE A 257 -12.17 -9.46 7.88
CA ILE A 257 -10.77 -9.17 7.55
C ILE A 257 -10.01 -10.50 7.60
N ASN A 258 -9.30 -10.84 6.53
CA ASN A 258 -8.52 -12.06 6.49
C ASN A 258 -7.56 -12.13 7.71
N ASN A 259 -7.52 -13.29 8.36
CA ASN A 259 -6.72 -13.55 9.54
C ASN A 259 -7.07 -12.72 10.81
N LEU A 260 -8.22 -12.04 10.87
CA LEU A 260 -8.70 -11.34 12.08
C LEU A 260 -10.11 -11.79 12.48
N HIS A 261 -10.24 -12.48 13.61
CA HIS A 261 -11.50 -13.09 14.05
C HIS A 261 -12.60 -12.03 14.30
N PRO A 262 -13.73 -12.05 13.56
CA PRO A 262 -14.73 -10.97 13.60
C PRO A 262 -15.47 -10.86 14.94
N GLN A 263 -15.74 -11.98 15.62
CA GLN A 263 -16.44 -11.95 16.92
C GLN A 263 -15.54 -11.60 18.10
N HIS A 264 -14.28 -12.04 18.12
CA HIS A 264 -13.34 -11.78 19.21
C HIS A 264 -12.76 -10.35 19.13
N HIS A 265 -12.63 -9.79 17.92
CA HIS A 265 -11.98 -8.50 17.69
C HIS A 265 -12.94 -7.41 17.17
N LYS A 266 -14.20 -7.41 17.61
CA LYS A 266 -15.22 -6.42 17.17
C LYS A 266 -14.76 -4.97 17.32
N GLU A 267 -14.05 -4.65 18.41
CA GLU A 267 -13.50 -3.31 18.64
C GLU A 267 -12.47 -2.93 17.56
N LEU A 268 -11.58 -3.85 17.18
CA LEU A 268 -10.61 -3.62 16.11
C LEU A 268 -11.28 -3.41 14.75
N TYR A 269 -12.37 -4.12 14.44
CA TYR A 269 -13.13 -3.87 13.20
C TYR A 269 -13.68 -2.43 13.16
N GLY A 270 -14.27 -1.96 14.26
CA GLY A 270 -14.76 -0.58 14.37
C GLY A 270 -13.65 0.47 14.22
N LEU A 271 -12.44 0.17 14.70
CA LEU A 271 -11.25 1.02 14.53
C LEU A 271 -10.68 0.96 13.11
N MET A 272 -10.73 -0.19 12.44
CA MET A 272 -10.38 -0.30 11.02
C MET A 272 -11.34 0.54 10.16
N GLU A 273 -12.64 0.55 10.48
CA GLU A 273 -13.61 1.46 9.85
C GLU A 273 -13.23 2.94 10.05
N ASP A 274 -12.75 3.33 11.24
CA ASP A 274 -12.28 4.70 11.51
C ASP A 274 -11.02 5.04 10.70
N LEU A 275 -10.09 4.09 10.54
CA LEU A 275 -8.90 4.29 9.72
C LEU A 275 -9.24 4.37 8.22
N ILE A 276 -10.19 3.55 7.74
CA ILE A 276 -10.70 3.64 6.36
C ILE A 276 -11.37 5.01 6.15
N GLN A 277 -12.20 5.46 7.10
CA GLN A 277 -12.81 6.78 7.07
C GLN A 277 -11.78 7.91 7.00
N ALA A 278 -10.70 7.82 7.78
CA ALA A 278 -9.61 8.79 7.77
C ALA A 278 -8.82 8.77 6.46
N SER A 279 -8.71 7.59 5.81
CA SER A 279 -7.94 7.37 4.59
C SER A 279 -8.67 7.79 3.32
N ILE A 280 -10.01 7.65 3.23
CA ILE A 280 -10.78 7.97 2.02
C ILE A 280 -10.48 9.38 1.46
N PRO A 281 -10.48 10.47 2.25
CA PRO A 281 -10.18 11.79 1.70
C PRO A 281 -8.75 11.93 1.18
N LEU A 282 -7.79 11.20 1.76
CA LEU A 282 -6.42 11.16 1.27
C LEU A 282 -6.30 10.27 0.02
N TRP A 283 -7.01 9.14 -0.07
CA TRP A 283 -7.07 8.33 -1.29
C TRP A 283 -7.70 9.09 -2.45
N ASN A 284 -8.73 9.90 -2.21
CA ASN A 284 -9.29 10.82 -3.21
C ASN A 284 -8.22 11.78 -3.78
N LEU A 285 -7.29 12.20 -2.92
CA LEU A 285 -6.14 13.04 -3.29
C LEU A 285 -5.01 12.25 -3.95
N THR A 286 -4.86 10.97 -3.63
CA THR A 286 -3.77 10.10 -4.12
C THR A 286 -4.09 9.43 -5.46
N LEU A 287 -5.34 9.04 -5.71
CA LEU A 287 -5.72 8.33 -6.94
C LEU A 287 -5.80 9.32 -8.11
N ILE A 288 -4.87 9.18 -9.06
CA ILE A 288 -4.75 9.99 -10.28
C ILE A 288 -5.19 9.14 -11.48
N ARG A 289 -6.01 9.71 -12.38
CA ARG A 289 -6.28 9.07 -13.69
C ARG A 289 -5.11 9.30 -14.63
N SER A 290 -4.88 8.38 -15.57
CA SER A 290 -3.75 8.46 -16.51
C SER A 290 -3.60 9.84 -17.19
N ASP A 291 -4.72 10.44 -17.60
CA ASP A 291 -4.76 11.74 -18.29
C ASP A 291 -4.23 12.90 -17.43
N ASP A 292 -4.33 12.80 -16.10
CA ASP A 292 -3.94 13.86 -15.15
C ASP A 292 -2.46 13.74 -14.71
N LEU A 293 -1.80 12.59 -14.93
CA LEU A 293 -0.42 12.33 -14.48
C LEU A 293 0.60 13.23 -15.19
N PHE A 294 0.28 13.69 -16.41
CA PHE A 294 1.18 14.47 -17.26
C PHE A 294 0.93 15.99 -17.20
N VAL A 295 -0.03 16.45 -16.40
CA VAL A 295 -0.53 17.84 -16.46
C VAL A 295 0.10 18.74 -15.38
N THR A 296 0.77 18.17 -14.36
CA THR A 296 1.41 19.00 -13.32
C THR A 296 2.63 19.72 -13.91
N PRO A 297 2.64 21.07 -13.97
CA PRO A 297 3.79 21.79 -14.51
C PRO A 297 5.02 21.63 -13.61
N PRO A 298 6.23 21.53 -14.19
CA PRO A 298 7.46 21.48 -13.41
C PRO A 298 7.70 22.81 -12.67
N ARG A 299 8.33 22.74 -11.50
CA ARG A 299 8.78 23.93 -10.75
C ARG A 299 10.03 24.54 -11.37
N VAL A 300 10.85 23.68 -11.99
CA VAL A 300 12.10 24.04 -12.65
C VAL A 300 12.07 23.54 -14.08
N TRP A 301 11.88 24.46 -15.02
CA TRP A 301 11.90 24.18 -16.45
C TRP A 301 13.34 24.02 -16.97
N TYR A 302 13.53 23.06 -17.87
CA TYR A 302 14.80 22.84 -18.57
C TYR A 302 14.51 22.32 -19.98
N ASP A 303 14.56 23.21 -20.95
CA ASP A 303 14.26 22.98 -22.37
C ASP A 303 15.52 23.08 -23.26
N GLU A 304 16.59 23.67 -22.76
CA GLU A 304 17.87 23.81 -23.46
C GLU A 304 19.06 23.59 -22.52
N CYS A 305 20.04 22.79 -22.97
CA CYS A 305 21.33 22.67 -22.34
C CYS A 305 22.27 23.82 -22.74
N VAL A 306 22.55 24.70 -21.78
CA VAL A 306 23.47 25.83 -21.95
C VAL A 306 24.75 25.59 -21.16
N TRP A 307 25.89 25.55 -21.85
CA TRP A 307 27.21 25.38 -21.23
C TRP A 307 27.76 26.67 -20.61
N ILE A 308 28.52 26.56 -19.51
CA ILE A 308 29.18 27.71 -18.89
C ILE A 308 30.48 28.02 -19.63
N GLY A 309 30.45 29.02 -20.52
CA GLY A 309 31.62 29.37 -21.35
C GLY A 309 32.07 28.19 -22.20
N ASP A 310 33.39 27.97 -22.30
CA ASP A 310 33.96 26.82 -23.04
C ASP A 310 34.13 25.56 -22.14
N THR A 311 33.37 25.46 -21.04
CA THR A 311 33.42 24.28 -20.14
C THR A 311 32.31 23.30 -20.49
N ARG A 312 32.54 22.00 -20.27
CA ARG A 312 31.50 20.95 -20.34
C ARG A 312 30.70 20.84 -19.02
N VAL A 313 30.45 21.98 -18.37
CA VAL A 313 29.62 22.07 -17.16
C VAL A 313 28.31 22.77 -17.54
N PRO A 314 27.16 22.09 -17.41
CA PRO A 314 25.89 22.69 -17.76
C PRO A 314 25.53 23.79 -16.75
N LYS A 315 24.93 24.87 -17.26
CA LYS A 315 24.34 25.90 -16.42
C LYS A 315 23.12 25.31 -15.72
N GLN A 316 23.19 25.29 -14.40
CA GLN A 316 22.11 24.78 -13.56
C GLN A 316 20.82 25.64 -13.73
N PRO A 317 19.65 25.02 -13.95
CA PRO A 317 18.41 25.76 -14.07
C PRO A 317 18.00 26.38 -12.74
N GLU A 318 17.23 27.46 -12.79
CA GLU A 318 16.63 28.08 -11.62
C GLU A 318 15.12 28.10 -11.80
N PRO A 319 14.34 27.94 -10.73
CA PRO A 319 12.90 28.14 -10.83
C PRO A 319 12.60 29.59 -11.22
N GLN A 320 11.52 29.77 -11.97
CA GLN A 320 10.96 31.09 -12.22
C GLN A 320 10.20 31.59 -10.99
N GLY A 321 9.33 32.60 -11.13
CA GLY A 321 8.42 32.99 -10.04
C GLY A 321 7.50 31.83 -9.63
N PHE A 322 7.07 31.80 -8.37
CA PHE A 322 6.09 30.82 -7.91
C PHE A 322 4.75 31.01 -8.64
N ASP A 323 4.29 29.92 -9.27
CA ASP A 323 2.97 29.79 -9.84
C ASP A 323 2.19 28.76 -9.03
N SER A 324 0.97 29.11 -8.61
CA SER A 324 0.08 28.20 -7.88
C SER A 324 -0.39 27.00 -8.70
N ASP A 325 -0.17 27.01 -10.02
CA ASP A 325 -0.63 25.94 -10.92
C ASP A 325 0.07 24.61 -10.65
N VAL A 326 1.30 24.62 -10.09
CA VAL A 326 1.99 23.41 -9.59
C VAL A 326 1.25 22.73 -8.42
N LEU A 327 0.29 23.43 -7.80
CA LEU A 327 -0.57 22.93 -6.72
C LEU A 327 -1.99 22.62 -7.19
N LYS A 328 -2.39 23.05 -8.39
CA LYS A 328 -3.72 22.78 -8.93
C LYS A 328 -3.85 21.30 -9.27
N ARG A 329 -5.06 20.77 -9.10
CA ARG A 329 -5.45 19.43 -9.52
C ARG A 329 -6.78 19.55 -10.24
N GLU A 330 -6.84 19.12 -11.49
CA GLU A 330 -7.99 19.41 -12.35
C GLU A 330 -9.23 18.59 -11.96
N SER A 331 -9.08 17.36 -11.45
CA SER A 331 -10.22 16.52 -11.02
C SER A 331 -9.82 15.39 -10.04
N PRO A 332 -9.74 15.63 -8.72
CA PRO A 332 -9.53 14.56 -7.76
C PRO A 332 -10.67 13.52 -7.82
N THR A 333 -10.33 12.24 -7.78
CA THR A 333 -11.33 11.15 -7.70
C THR A 333 -12.12 11.29 -6.41
N ASN A 334 -13.45 11.31 -6.47
CA ASN A 334 -14.29 11.16 -5.28
C ASN A 334 -14.79 9.72 -5.20
N LEU A 335 -14.17 8.92 -4.32
CA LEU A 335 -14.49 7.50 -4.16
C LEU A 335 -15.96 7.27 -3.80
N LYS A 336 -16.53 8.09 -2.92
CA LYS A 336 -17.91 7.94 -2.47
C LYS A 336 -18.91 8.26 -3.58
N GLU A 337 -18.68 9.34 -4.33
CA GLU A 337 -19.57 9.73 -5.43
C GLU A 337 -19.50 8.75 -6.61
N LYS A 338 -18.30 8.25 -6.94
CA LYS A 338 -18.08 7.39 -8.12
C LYS A 338 -18.30 5.90 -7.85
N TYR A 339 -18.02 5.44 -6.63
CA TYR A 339 -18.01 4.02 -6.28
C TYR A 339 -18.89 3.65 -5.08
N GLY A 340 -19.58 4.62 -4.46
CA GLY A 340 -20.35 4.38 -3.23
C GLY A 340 -21.62 3.53 -3.38
N ASP A 341 -21.98 3.11 -4.58
CA ASP A 341 -23.07 2.14 -4.83
C ASP A 341 -22.64 0.68 -4.60
N LEU A 342 -21.33 0.40 -4.48
CA LEU A 342 -20.81 -0.90 -4.10
C LEU A 342 -19.73 -0.77 -3.02
N PRO A 343 -19.51 -1.79 -2.18
CA PRO A 343 -18.44 -1.75 -1.19
C PRO A 343 -17.06 -1.68 -1.87
N LEU A 344 -16.13 -0.94 -1.26
CA LEU A 344 -14.71 -0.98 -1.62
C LEU A 344 -14.08 -2.29 -1.15
N GLN A 345 -13.07 -2.78 -1.88
CA GLN A 345 -12.27 -3.92 -1.47
C GLN A 345 -10.98 -3.42 -0.81
N VAL A 346 -10.76 -3.78 0.46
CA VAL A 346 -9.62 -3.31 1.25
C VAL A 346 -8.89 -4.51 1.87
N ILE A 347 -7.58 -4.60 1.65
CA ILE A 347 -6.71 -5.58 2.31
C ILE A 347 -6.08 -4.90 3.53
N VAL A 348 -6.12 -5.56 4.68
CA VAL A 348 -5.62 -5.02 5.95
C VAL A 348 -4.39 -5.78 6.40
N LYS A 349 -3.35 -5.04 6.83
CA LYS A 349 -2.14 -5.59 7.43
C LYS A 349 -1.76 -4.83 8.71
N LEU A 350 -1.49 -5.54 9.79
CA LEU A 350 -0.96 -5.02 11.04
C LEU A 350 0.40 -5.67 11.30
N ALA A 351 1.44 -4.87 11.46
CA ALA A 351 2.79 -5.36 11.69
C ALA A 351 3.55 -4.46 12.65
N ASN A 352 4.40 -5.08 13.46
CA ASN A 352 5.29 -4.42 14.39
C ASN A 352 6.74 -4.71 14.02
N ILE A 353 7.59 -3.71 14.10
CA ILE A 353 9.04 -3.90 14.20
C ILE A 353 9.42 -3.72 15.67
N GLU A 354 10.01 -4.74 16.27
CA GLU A 354 10.49 -4.77 17.64
C GLU A 354 12.03 -4.87 17.63
N LEU A 355 12.69 -3.91 18.29
CA LEU A 355 14.14 -3.87 18.46
C LEU A 355 14.50 -4.06 19.93
N THR A 356 15.58 -4.79 20.17
CA THR A 356 16.10 -5.08 21.51
C THR A 356 17.56 -4.66 21.60
N PRO A 357 18.14 -4.49 22.81
CA PRO A 357 19.57 -4.26 22.94
C PRO A 357 20.45 -5.32 22.24
N GLU A 358 19.95 -6.56 22.12
CA GLU A 358 20.62 -7.66 21.41
C GLU A 358 20.46 -7.58 19.88
N THR A 359 19.36 -6.99 19.40
CA THR A 359 19.06 -6.77 17.98
C THR A 359 18.67 -5.29 17.73
N PRO A 360 19.63 -4.35 17.85
CA PRO A 360 19.31 -2.93 17.99
C PRO A 360 19.05 -2.20 16.68
N GLU A 361 19.26 -2.84 15.53
CA GLU A 361 19.17 -2.22 14.20
C GLU A 361 18.22 -3.02 13.28
N TYR A 362 17.42 -2.27 12.51
CA TYR A 362 16.61 -2.76 11.40
C TYR A 362 17.22 -2.26 10.09
N GLU A 363 17.59 -3.19 9.20
CA GLU A 363 18.32 -2.90 7.95
C GLU A 363 17.47 -2.22 6.87
N GLY A 364 16.18 -2.04 7.10
CA GLY A 364 15.24 -1.57 6.09
C GLY A 364 14.55 -2.70 5.32
N GLY A 365 13.63 -2.30 4.43
CA GLY A 365 12.94 -3.21 3.51
C GLY A 365 13.62 -3.27 2.14
N THR A 366 13.03 -3.99 1.21
CA THR A 366 13.42 -3.96 -0.22
C THR A 366 12.57 -2.95 -1.00
N TRP A 367 13.09 -2.42 -2.10
CA TRP A 367 12.27 -1.65 -3.04
C TRP A 367 11.18 -2.52 -3.63
N HIS A 368 9.92 -2.10 -3.57
CA HIS A 368 8.82 -2.87 -4.14
C HIS A 368 7.60 -2.00 -4.45
N VAL A 369 6.70 -2.57 -5.24
CA VAL A 369 5.33 -2.12 -5.47
C VAL A 369 4.40 -3.08 -4.70
N GLU A 370 3.25 -2.63 -4.23
CA GLU A 370 2.40 -3.47 -3.40
C GLU A 370 1.67 -4.53 -4.22
N GLY A 371 1.79 -5.78 -3.77
CA GLY A 371 1.08 -6.93 -4.31
C GLY A 371 1.52 -7.39 -5.71
N LYS A 372 0.62 -8.14 -6.35
CA LYS A 372 0.70 -8.60 -7.75
C LYS A 372 -0.55 -8.18 -8.52
N LEU A 373 -0.56 -8.32 -9.85
CA LEU A 373 -1.67 -7.86 -10.70
C LEU A 373 -3.03 -8.51 -10.36
N ASN A 374 -3.04 -9.75 -9.84
CA ASN A 374 -4.28 -10.41 -9.40
C ASN A 374 -4.84 -9.86 -8.07
N GLU A 375 -4.10 -8.99 -7.38
CA GLU A 375 -4.55 -8.30 -6.16
C GLU A 375 -5.03 -6.86 -6.46
N ALA A 376 -4.78 -6.36 -7.67
CA ALA A 376 -5.29 -5.09 -8.20
C ALA A 376 -5.18 -3.89 -7.24
N ILE A 377 -4.11 -3.82 -6.44
CA ILE A 377 -3.92 -2.71 -5.50
C ILE A 377 -3.62 -1.42 -6.27
N CYS A 378 -4.41 -0.36 -6.08
CA CYS A 378 -4.21 0.93 -6.75
C CYS A 378 -3.63 2.01 -5.82
N ALA A 379 -3.85 1.91 -4.51
CA ALA A 379 -3.29 2.82 -3.54
C ALA A 379 -3.11 2.17 -2.17
N THR A 380 -2.20 2.74 -1.39
CA THR A 380 -1.86 2.28 -0.04
C THR A 380 -2.05 3.42 0.95
N ALA A 381 -2.56 3.11 2.14
CA ALA A 381 -2.50 3.97 3.31
C ALA A 381 -1.73 3.28 4.43
N ILE A 382 -0.73 3.94 5.02
CA ILE A 382 0.03 3.42 6.16
C ILE A 382 -0.10 4.39 7.33
N TYR A 383 -0.63 3.89 8.45
CA TYR A 383 -0.77 4.62 9.69
C TYR A 383 0.24 4.12 10.73
N TYR A 384 1.08 5.03 11.22
CA TYR A 384 2.09 4.75 12.24
C TYR A 384 1.51 5.01 13.63
N TYR A 385 0.87 4.01 14.23
CA TYR A 385 0.05 4.22 15.43
C TYR A 385 0.84 4.21 16.73
N SER A 386 2.06 3.66 16.76
CA SER A 386 2.95 3.73 17.93
C SER A 386 4.41 3.59 17.54
N SER A 387 5.26 4.50 17.98
CA SER A 387 6.71 4.45 17.77
C SER A 387 7.44 4.92 19.03
N GLU A 388 8.33 4.10 19.56
CA GLU A 388 9.05 4.39 20.81
C GLU A 388 10.51 3.96 20.73
N ASN A 389 11.40 4.79 21.29
CA ASN A 389 12.84 4.52 21.45
C ASN A 389 13.57 4.09 20.15
N ILE A 390 13.22 4.71 19.03
CA ILE A 390 13.89 4.53 17.74
C ILE A 390 14.43 5.85 17.22
N THR A 391 15.49 5.79 16.41
CA THR A 391 15.91 6.92 15.57
C THR A 391 14.84 7.25 14.54
N GLU A 392 14.97 8.39 13.87
CA GLU A 392 14.10 8.76 12.76
C GLU A 392 14.01 7.62 11.73
N SER A 393 12.79 7.20 11.39
CA SER A 393 12.51 6.23 10.34
C SER A 393 11.78 6.91 9.20
N SER A 394 12.01 6.46 7.96
CA SER A 394 11.36 7.05 6.79
C SER A 394 10.92 6.00 5.76
N LEU A 395 9.98 6.40 4.91
CA LEU A 395 9.50 5.64 3.76
C LEU A 395 10.00 6.35 2.50
N ALA A 396 10.93 5.72 1.77
CA ALA A 396 11.49 6.27 0.54
C ALA A 396 10.67 5.87 -0.68
N PHE A 397 10.70 6.72 -1.71
CA PHE A 397 9.98 6.57 -2.96
C PHE A 397 10.92 6.81 -4.15
N ARG A 398 10.76 6.00 -5.19
CA ARG A 398 11.42 6.16 -6.48
C ARG A 398 10.47 5.80 -7.62
N HIS A 399 10.76 6.30 -8.80
CA HIS A 399 9.94 6.11 -9.99
C HIS A 399 10.81 5.91 -11.23
N GLN A 400 10.21 5.42 -12.31
CA GLN A 400 10.83 5.36 -13.61
C GLN A 400 10.42 6.60 -14.42
N ALA A 401 11.41 7.33 -14.93
CA ALA A 401 11.21 8.51 -15.74
C ALA A 401 10.99 8.15 -17.22
N SER A 402 10.15 8.93 -17.92
CA SER A 402 9.94 8.87 -19.36
C SER A 402 11.19 9.39 -20.08
N ALA A 403 11.80 8.53 -20.91
CA ALA A 403 12.87 8.93 -21.80
C ALA A 403 12.38 9.87 -22.93
N ASP A 404 11.14 9.68 -23.42
CA ASP A 404 10.58 10.47 -24.52
C ASP A 404 10.56 11.97 -24.18
N SER A 405 10.30 12.27 -22.92
CA SER A 405 10.25 13.64 -22.40
C SER A 405 11.60 14.36 -22.44
N LEU A 406 12.70 13.60 -22.45
CA LEU A 406 14.05 14.16 -22.56
C LEU A 406 14.45 14.43 -24.01
N MET A 407 13.78 13.80 -25.00
CA MET A 407 14.09 13.99 -26.41
C MET A 407 13.73 15.39 -26.92
N ASP A 408 12.82 16.07 -26.24
CA ASP A 408 12.40 17.44 -26.57
C ASP A 408 13.38 18.52 -26.07
N ILE A 409 14.39 18.15 -25.26
CA ILE A 409 15.39 19.07 -24.74
C ILE A 409 16.42 19.38 -25.84
N GLN A 410 16.72 20.66 -26.07
CA GLN A 410 17.75 21.09 -27.02
C GLN A 410 19.14 20.98 -26.40
N TYR A 411 20.07 20.26 -27.04
CA TYR A 411 21.46 20.16 -26.60
C TYR A 411 22.42 19.99 -27.78
N GLU A 412 23.73 20.17 -27.53
CA GLU A 412 24.77 19.96 -28.55
C GLU A 412 24.91 18.47 -28.89
N GLN A 413 25.07 18.16 -30.17
CA GLN A 413 25.22 16.79 -30.65
C GLN A 413 26.33 16.03 -29.91
N ASP A 414 26.08 14.77 -29.56
CA ASP A 414 26.92 13.85 -28.78
C ASP A 414 27.30 14.36 -27.38
N ALA A 415 26.70 15.45 -26.88
CA ALA A 415 27.04 16.07 -25.61
C ALA A 415 26.01 15.76 -24.51
N HIS A 416 26.06 14.55 -23.95
CA HIS A 416 25.11 14.06 -22.93
C HIS A 416 25.54 14.35 -21.48
N GLU A 417 26.66 15.04 -21.25
CA GLU A 417 27.22 15.28 -19.91
C GLU A 417 26.29 16.13 -19.01
N TRP A 418 25.27 16.77 -19.59
CA TRP A 418 24.26 17.51 -18.84
C TRP A 418 23.28 16.61 -18.10
N LEU A 419 23.01 15.41 -18.60
CA LEU A 419 21.93 14.57 -18.08
C LEU A 419 22.16 14.15 -16.60
N PRO A 420 23.37 13.73 -16.19
CA PRO A 420 23.63 13.41 -14.78
C PRO A 420 23.61 14.64 -13.87
N GLU A 421 24.07 15.78 -14.38
CA GLU A 421 24.18 17.02 -13.62
C GLU A 421 22.84 17.75 -13.43
N ILE A 422 21.87 17.51 -14.32
CA ILE A 422 20.55 18.16 -14.28
C ILE A 422 19.47 17.23 -13.72
N PHE A 423 19.46 15.95 -14.12
CA PHE A 423 18.42 14.99 -13.75
C PHE A 423 18.93 13.83 -12.89
N GLY A 424 20.25 13.65 -12.75
CA GLY A 424 20.81 12.47 -12.07
C GLY A 424 20.61 11.17 -12.86
N LEU A 425 20.37 11.30 -14.16
CA LEU A 425 20.19 10.20 -15.10
C LEU A 425 21.42 10.10 -16.01
N HIS A 426 21.63 8.95 -16.67
CA HIS A 426 22.77 8.74 -17.56
C HIS A 426 22.29 8.24 -18.91
N GLN A 427 22.95 8.67 -19.99
CA GLN A 427 22.76 8.08 -21.33
C GLN A 427 23.10 6.59 -21.25
N ASP A 428 22.24 5.75 -21.83
CA ASP A 428 22.27 4.28 -21.76
C ASP A 428 22.25 3.74 -20.31
N GLY A 429 21.81 4.57 -19.37
CA GLY A 429 21.69 4.25 -17.95
C GLY A 429 20.24 4.08 -17.52
N SER A 430 20.06 3.62 -16.28
CA SER A 430 18.74 3.37 -15.70
C SER A 430 17.88 4.64 -15.66
N ALA A 431 16.62 4.52 -16.06
CA ALA A 431 15.61 5.58 -16.00
C ALA A 431 15.04 5.79 -14.58
N VAL A 432 15.59 5.15 -13.57
CA VAL A 432 15.10 5.24 -12.19
C VAL A 432 15.58 6.53 -11.52
N GLN A 433 14.64 7.31 -10.99
CA GLN A 433 14.94 8.50 -10.17
C GLN A 433 14.45 8.32 -8.73
N ASP A 434 15.32 8.66 -7.77
CA ASP A 434 14.96 8.72 -6.35
C ASP A 434 14.23 10.03 -6.03
N VAL A 435 12.93 9.93 -5.77
CA VAL A 435 12.07 11.10 -5.52
C VAL A 435 12.37 11.70 -4.14
N GLY A 436 12.42 10.87 -3.11
CA GLY A 436 12.68 11.30 -1.74
C GLY A 436 12.05 10.37 -0.72
N SER A 437 11.95 10.82 0.53
CA SER A 437 11.38 10.03 1.62
C SER A 437 10.52 10.85 2.56
N VAL A 438 9.55 10.19 3.18
CA VAL A 438 8.65 10.80 4.18
C VAL A 438 8.99 10.23 5.55
N GLU A 439 9.18 11.10 6.54
CA GLU A 439 9.38 10.68 7.93
C GLU A 439 8.13 9.96 8.45
N THR A 440 8.32 8.85 9.17
CA THR A 440 7.28 7.90 9.59
C THR A 440 7.04 7.92 11.11
N ARG A 441 6.84 9.13 11.64
CA ARG A 441 6.58 9.36 13.08
C ARG A 441 5.22 8.82 13.54
N GLU A 442 5.10 8.60 14.85
CA GLU A 442 3.82 8.24 15.46
C GLU A 442 2.72 9.27 15.16
N GLY A 443 1.51 8.79 14.88
CA GLY A 443 0.33 9.60 14.58
C GLY A 443 0.19 10.01 13.11
N ARG A 444 1.19 9.72 12.27
CA ARG A 444 1.16 10.06 10.85
C ARG A 444 0.45 9.00 10.00
N LEU A 445 -0.45 9.46 9.13
CA LEU A 445 -1.01 8.71 8.01
C LEU A 445 -0.31 9.12 6.72
N ILE A 446 0.16 8.16 5.94
CA ILE A 446 0.75 8.37 4.60
C ILE A 446 -0.09 7.63 3.57
N THR A 447 -0.47 8.29 2.48
CA THR A 447 -1.10 7.64 1.32
C THR A 447 -0.28 7.85 0.07
N PHE A 448 -0.22 6.83 -0.78
CA PHE A 448 0.49 6.88 -2.06
C PHE A 448 -0.13 5.91 -3.07
N PRO A 449 -0.05 6.19 -4.37
CA PRO A 449 -0.59 5.33 -5.40
C PRO A 449 0.40 4.21 -5.72
N ASN A 450 -0.08 3.10 -6.24
CA ASN A 450 0.73 1.92 -6.57
C ASN A 450 1.52 2.07 -7.89
N ILE A 451 1.96 3.30 -8.19
CA ILE A 451 2.77 3.70 -9.37
C ILE A 451 4.21 4.06 -8.98
N LEU A 452 4.55 4.01 -7.69
CA LEU A 452 5.88 4.28 -7.16
C LEU A 452 6.44 3.02 -6.52
N GLN A 453 7.72 2.74 -6.75
CA GLN A 453 8.44 1.83 -5.86
C GLN A 453 8.69 2.54 -4.55
N HIS A 454 8.54 1.82 -3.44
CA HIS A 454 8.80 2.36 -2.13
C HIS A 454 9.65 1.40 -1.28
N GLN A 455 10.32 1.94 -0.28
CA GLN A 455 11.22 1.19 0.60
C GLN A 455 11.22 1.77 2.01
N VAL A 456 11.01 0.91 3.00
CA VAL A 456 11.24 1.26 4.40
C VAL A 456 12.73 1.46 4.63
N GLN A 457 13.14 2.64 5.10
CA GLN A 457 14.54 2.94 5.37
C GLN A 457 15.03 2.32 6.69
N PRO A 458 16.35 2.08 6.82
CA PRO A 458 16.94 1.56 8.06
C PRO A 458 16.71 2.49 9.25
N PHE A 459 16.62 1.92 10.45
CA PHE A 459 16.60 2.67 11.71
C PHE A 459 17.08 1.79 12.87
N LYS A 460 17.37 2.40 14.02
CA LYS A 460 17.90 1.69 15.19
C LYS A 460 17.35 2.25 16.49
N LEU A 461 17.69 1.61 17.61
CA LEU A 461 17.37 2.14 18.93
C LEU A 461 18.00 3.53 19.17
N ALA A 462 17.21 4.45 19.72
CA ALA A 462 17.70 5.76 20.13
C ALA A 462 18.52 5.68 21.43
N ASP A 463 17.99 4.98 22.42
CA ASP A 463 18.69 4.50 23.61
C ASP A 463 18.95 2.98 23.45
N PRO A 464 20.20 2.57 23.12
CA PRO A 464 20.51 1.16 22.84
C PRO A 464 20.41 0.25 24.08
N THR A 465 20.16 0.81 25.27
CA THR A 465 20.01 0.04 26.51
C THR A 465 18.57 -0.40 26.78
N LYS A 466 17.61 0.06 25.99
CA LYS A 466 16.18 -0.22 26.15
C LYS A 466 15.58 -0.76 24.85
N PRO A 467 14.54 -1.60 24.92
CA PRO A 467 13.80 -1.98 23.73
C PRO A 467 13.11 -0.77 23.08
N GLY A 468 12.76 -0.92 21.82
CA GLY A 468 12.05 0.09 21.04
C GLY A 468 11.23 -0.56 19.94
N HIS A 469 10.27 0.19 19.37
CA HIS A 469 9.38 -0.36 18.36
C HIS A 469 8.89 0.68 17.36
N ARG A 470 8.39 0.17 16.24
CA ARG A 470 7.57 0.88 15.27
C ARG A 470 6.39 0.01 14.87
N LYS A 471 5.17 0.50 15.04
CA LYS A 471 3.95 -0.27 14.81
C LYS A 471 3.05 0.40 13.78
N ILE A 472 2.53 -0.38 12.83
CA ILE A 472 1.76 0.13 11.70
C ILE A 472 0.44 -0.61 11.48
N VAL A 473 -0.53 0.11 10.91
CA VAL A 473 -1.64 -0.45 10.14
C VAL A 473 -1.43 -0.04 8.68
N ALA A 474 -1.44 -0.99 7.76
CA ALA A 474 -1.49 -0.74 6.33
C ALA A 474 -2.85 -1.17 5.76
N LEU A 475 -3.43 -0.30 4.95
CA LEU A 475 -4.65 -0.53 4.20
C LEU A 475 -4.31 -0.45 2.71
N PHE A 476 -4.50 -1.54 1.98
CA PHE A 476 -4.31 -1.58 0.54
C PHE A 476 -5.67 -1.51 -0.13
N LEU A 477 -5.92 -0.44 -0.86
CA LEU A 477 -7.13 -0.24 -1.64
C LEU A 477 -6.99 -1.01 -2.95
N VAL A 478 -7.86 -2.00 -3.14
CA VAL A 478 -8.04 -2.66 -4.43
C VAL A 478 -8.78 -1.70 -5.35
N ASP A 479 -8.38 -1.67 -6.62
CA ASP A 479 -8.94 -0.80 -7.65
C ASP A 479 -10.47 -0.94 -7.72
N PRO A 480 -11.25 0.12 -7.42
CA PRO A 480 -12.71 0.04 -7.46
C PRO A 480 -13.29 -0.21 -8.87
N ASN A 481 -12.48 -0.08 -9.93
CA ASN A 481 -12.85 -0.45 -11.30
C ASN A 481 -12.69 -1.96 -11.57
N THR A 482 -12.00 -2.70 -10.70
CA THR A 482 -11.74 -4.14 -10.85
C THR A 482 -12.15 -4.89 -9.59
N ARG A 483 -13.10 -5.83 -9.71
CA ARG A 483 -13.54 -6.68 -8.60
C ARG A 483 -12.71 -7.96 -8.59
N ILE A 484 -12.03 -8.24 -7.48
CA ILE A 484 -11.29 -9.51 -7.28
C ILE A 484 -12.03 -10.42 -6.28
N ILE A 485 -11.63 -11.70 -6.22
CA ILE A 485 -12.13 -12.64 -5.21
C ILE A 485 -11.80 -12.11 -3.80
N SER A 486 -12.80 -12.06 -2.93
CA SER A 486 -12.71 -11.46 -1.60
C SER A 486 -13.25 -12.40 -0.53
N THR A 487 -13.18 -11.95 0.72
CA THR A 487 -13.81 -12.63 1.86
C THR A 487 -15.33 -12.70 1.79
N ALA A 488 -15.97 -12.01 0.82
CA ALA A 488 -17.37 -12.18 0.48
C ALA A 488 -17.64 -13.51 -0.25
N ASP A 489 -16.68 -13.97 -1.05
CA ASP A 489 -16.82 -15.18 -1.87
C ASP A 489 -16.25 -16.40 -1.15
N VAL A 490 -15.24 -16.21 -0.30
CA VAL A 490 -14.52 -17.28 0.40
C VAL A 490 -14.83 -17.22 1.89
N PRO A 491 -15.59 -18.20 2.44
CA PRO A 491 -15.81 -18.30 3.89
C PRO A 491 -14.50 -18.48 4.65
N CYS A 492 -14.52 -18.31 5.98
CA CYS A 492 -13.31 -18.44 6.78
C CYS A 492 -12.65 -19.80 6.56
N GLN A 493 -11.33 -19.80 6.38
CA GLN A 493 -10.56 -21.01 6.05
C GLN A 493 -9.84 -21.60 7.27
N ARG A 494 -9.97 -20.98 8.44
CA ARG A 494 -9.22 -21.30 9.65
C ARG A 494 -9.83 -22.45 10.45
N GLN A 495 -9.08 -23.53 10.62
CA GLN A 495 -9.48 -24.73 11.35
C GLN A 495 -9.78 -24.46 12.83
N ASP A 496 -8.99 -23.61 13.48
CA ASP A 496 -9.18 -23.24 14.88
C ASP A 496 -10.51 -22.49 15.11
N TRP A 497 -10.86 -21.57 14.21
CA TRP A 497 -12.14 -20.85 14.27
C TRP A 497 -13.33 -21.77 13.99
N TRP A 498 -13.20 -22.65 13.00
CA TRP A 498 -14.22 -23.64 12.69
C TRP A 498 -14.45 -24.61 13.86
N ALA A 499 -13.39 -25.12 14.47
CA ALA A 499 -13.47 -26.02 15.62
C ALA A 499 -14.21 -25.37 16.81
N GLU A 500 -13.91 -24.10 17.11
CA GLU A 500 -14.63 -23.33 18.14
C GLU A 500 -16.13 -23.24 17.83
N GLU A 501 -16.50 -22.90 16.59
CA GLU A 501 -17.90 -22.74 16.19
C GLU A 501 -18.67 -24.08 16.18
N VAL A 502 -18.01 -25.19 15.80
CA VAL A 502 -18.59 -26.55 15.90
C VAL A 502 -18.90 -26.90 17.35
N LEU A 503 -17.97 -26.65 18.28
CA LEU A 503 -18.17 -26.91 19.70
C LEU A 503 -19.30 -26.04 20.27
N LYS A 504 -19.35 -24.76 19.92
CA LYS A 504 -20.38 -23.81 20.36
C LYS A 504 -21.78 -24.19 19.87
N THR A 505 -21.92 -24.53 18.58
CA THR A 505 -23.21 -24.92 17.98
C THR A 505 -23.76 -26.19 18.61
N ALA A 506 -22.87 -27.15 18.92
CA ALA A 506 -23.24 -28.40 19.55
C ALA A 506 -23.69 -28.23 21.01
N GLN A 507 -23.18 -27.23 21.73
CA GLN A 507 -23.62 -26.86 23.08
C GLN A 507 -24.97 -26.12 23.09
N LEU A 508 -25.29 -25.37 22.04
CA LEU A 508 -26.52 -24.57 21.93
C LEU A 508 -27.75 -25.34 21.42
N SER A 509 -27.58 -26.58 20.95
CA SER A 509 -28.70 -27.43 20.51
C SER A 509 -29.48 -27.95 21.73
N PRO A 510 -30.71 -27.49 22.01
CA PRO A 510 -31.49 -28.03 23.12
C PRO A 510 -31.86 -29.47 22.79
N ALA A 511 -31.63 -30.37 23.75
CA ALA A 511 -32.11 -31.74 23.70
C ALA A 511 -33.57 -31.78 23.22
N ARG A 512 -33.82 -32.31 22.01
CA ARG A 512 -35.15 -32.81 21.67
C ARG A 512 -35.43 -33.96 22.63
N PRO A 513 -36.45 -33.88 23.51
CA PRO A 513 -36.86 -35.04 24.28
C PRO A 513 -37.58 -36.00 23.32
N HIS A 514 -37.21 -37.27 23.40
CA HIS A 514 -37.82 -38.44 22.75
C HIS A 514 -37.34 -38.79 21.33
N LEU A 515 -36.33 -39.65 21.29
CA LEU A 515 -36.42 -41.02 20.73
C LEU A 515 -35.21 -41.82 21.26
N PRO A 516 -35.40 -42.99 21.90
CA PRO A 516 -34.31 -43.85 22.32
C PRO A 516 -33.89 -44.71 21.13
N ASP A 517 -33.06 -44.14 20.24
CA ASP A 517 -32.15 -44.89 19.35
C ASP A 517 -31.36 -43.91 18.48
N SER A 518 -30.27 -43.37 19.02
CA SER A 518 -29.12 -42.97 18.19
C SER A 518 -27.83 -43.03 19.00
N LYS A 519 -26.96 -43.97 18.63
CA LYS A 519 -25.54 -43.99 19.00
C LYS A 519 -24.81 -42.86 18.26
N ALA A 520 -25.13 -41.61 18.54
CA ALA A 520 -24.44 -40.45 17.96
C ALA A 520 -23.84 -39.60 19.08
N GLY A 521 -22.63 -39.97 19.52
CA GLY A 521 -21.80 -39.11 20.35
C GLY A 521 -21.25 -37.98 19.49
N GLY A 522 -21.68 -36.74 19.75
CA GLY A 522 -21.10 -35.58 19.08
C GLY A 522 -19.75 -35.20 19.71
N VAL A 523 -18.84 -34.62 18.91
CA VAL A 523 -17.48 -34.23 19.31
C VAL A 523 -17.46 -33.42 20.62
N HIS A 524 -18.43 -32.52 20.82
CA HIS A 524 -18.62 -31.74 22.06
C HIS A 524 -18.76 -32.56 23.36
N LYS A 525 -19.09 -33.85 23.29
CA LYS A 525 -19.20 -34.74 24.46
C LYS A 525 -17.89 -35.44 24.81
N LEU A 526 -16.88 -35.36 23.94
CA LEU A 526 -15.56 -35.92 24.19
C LEU A 526 -14.80 -35.02 25.18
N PRO A 527 -13.86 -35.56 25.98
CA PRO A 527 -12.89 -34.77 26.72
C PRO A 527 -12.09 -33.83 25.79
N PRO A 528 -11.62 -32.66 26.26
CA PRO A 528 -10.88 -31.69 25.44
C PRO A 528 -9.71 -32.29 24.67
N GLU A 529 -9.01 -33.27 25.25
CA GLU A 529 -7.88 -33.94 24.61
C GLU A 529 -8.31 -34.75 23.38
N LEU A 530 -9.46 -35.44 23.46
CA LEU A 530 -10.01 -36.18 22.33
C LEU A 530 -10.69 -35.26 21.31
N GLN A 531 -11.29 -34.15 21.74
CA GLN A 531 -11.77 -33.12 20.82
C GLN A 531 -10.62 -32.57 19.98
N LYS A 532 -9.49 -32.26 20.64
CA LYS A 532 -8.28 -31.77 19.98
C LYS A 532 -7.77 -32.78 18.94
N ILE A 533 -7.63 -34.06 19.31
CA ILE A 533 -7.20 -35.11 18.36
C ILE A 533 -8.13 -35.15 17.13
N VAL A 534 -9.46 -35.13 17.34
CA VAL A 534 -10.43 -35.16 16.23
C VAL A 534 -10.26 -33.96 15.30
N PHE A 535 -10.04 -32.77 15.84
CA PHE A 535 -9.84 -31.58 15.02
C PHE A 535 -8.47 -31.59 14.34
N ASP A 536 -7.40 -31.94 15.04
CA ASP A 536 -6.03 -32.02 14.51
C ASP A 536 -5.92 -33.08 13.38
N ASP A 537 -6.74 -34.13 13.41
CA ASP A 537 -6.81 -35.18 12.37
C ASP A 537 -7.65 -34.77 11.14
N VAL A 538 -8.23 -33.57 11.09
CA VAL A 538 -8.91 -33.07 9.88
C VAL A 538 -7.87 -32.70 8.84
N ASP A 539 -7.71 -33.57 7.84
CA ASP A 539 -6.82 -33.36 6.71
C ASP A 539 -7.38 -32.34 5.69
N ASP A 540 -6.46 -31.68 4.98
CA ASP A 540 -6.65 -30.77 3.84
C ASP A 540 -7.43 -29.47 4.09
N PHE A 541 -8.67 -29.52 4.60
CA PHE A 541 -9.51 -28.35 4.84
C PHE A 541 -10.52 -28.58 5.98
N PRO A 542 -10.72 -27.63 6.91
CA PRO A 542 -10.16 -26.28 6.96
C PRO A 542 -8.65 -26.24 7.26
N ILE A 543 -8.00 -25.12 6.95
CA ILE A 543 -6.55 -24.99 6.99
C ILE A 543 -6.09 -24.78 8.43
N GLY A 544 -5.19 -25.65 8.91
CA GLY A 544 -4.49 -25.50 10.19
C GLY A 544 -3.36 -24.47 10.15
N ILE A 545 -2.93 -23.99 11.32
CA ILE A 545 -1.96 -22.89 11.43
C ILE A 545 -0.57 -23.27 10.87
N GLU A 546 -0.11 -24.50 11.09
CA GLU A 546 1.15 -25.01 10.55
C GLU A 546 1.11 -25.02 9.02
N LYS A 547 0.01 -25.52 8.46
CA LYS A 547 -0.18 -25.58 7.01
C LYS A 547 -0.27 -24.19 6.39
N ALA A 548 -0.95 -23.26 7.06
CA ALA A 548 -1.01 -21.86 6.64
C ALA A 548 0.36 -21.20 6.62
N LYS A 549 1.23 -21.50 7.60
CA LYS A 549 2.62 -21.04 7.62
C LYS A 549 3.44 -21.61 6.46
N GLU A 550 3.28 -22.89 6.12
CA GLU A 550 3.91 -23.47 4.92
C GLU A 550 3.46 -22.78 3.61
N TYR A 551 2.16 -22.47 3.48
CA TYR A 551 1.65 -21.74 2.32
C TYR A 551 2.21 -20.32 2.27
N ARG A 552 2.29 -19.64 3.42
CA ARG A 552 2.91 -18.33 3.51
C ARG A 552 4.37 -18.35 3.07
N GLU A 553 5.17 -19.32 3.52
CA GLU A 553 6.57 -19.43 3.08
C GLU A 553 6.67 -19.57 1.56
N LYS A 554 5.81 -20.40 0.94
CA LYS A 554 5.76 -20.55 -0.53
C LYS A 554 5.37 -19.25 -1.22
N LEU A 555 4.37 -18.54 -0.69
CA LEU A 555 3.92 -17.24 -1.21
C LEU A 555 5.03 -16.18 -1.09
N MET A 556 5.72 -16.12 0.07
CA MET A 556 6.81 -15.17 0.29
C MET A 556 8.01 -15.45 -0.62
N GLU A 557 8.33 -16.71 -0.87
CA GLU A 557 9.37 -17.11 -1.83
C GLU A 557 9.00 -16.71 -3.27
N GLU A 558 7.74 -16.92 -3.67
CA GLU A 558 7.22 -16.45 -4.96
C GLU A 558 7.33 -14.93 -5.10
N ARG A 559 6.90 -14.18 -4.07
CA ARG A 559 6.99 -12.72 -4.04
C ARG A 559 8.43 -12.22 -4.08
N LYS A 560 9.35 -12.87 -3.36
CA LYS A 560 10.77 -12.52 -3.36
C LYS A 560 11.35 -12.61 -4.77
N LYS A 561 11.07 -13.71 -5.48
CA LYS A 561 11.52 -13.89 -6.88
C LYS A 561 10.93 -12.82 -7.80
N PHE A 562 9.63 -12.56 -7.66
CA PHE A 562 8.97 -11.51 -8.43
C PHE A 562 9.59 -10.13 -8.17
N VAL A 563 9.79 -9.74 -6.91
CA VAL A 563 10.37 -8.44 -6.55
C VAL A 563 11.77 -8.26 -7.13
N LEU A 564 12.60 -9.31 -7.11
CA LEU A 564 13.94 -9.25 -7.72
C LEU A 564 13.85 -9.04 -9.24
N LYS A 565 13.03 -9.83 -9.95
CA LYS A 565 12.82 -9.68 -11.40
C LYS A 565 12.22 -8.31 -11.75
N HIS A 566 11.21 -7.86 -11.00
CA HIS A 566 10.58 -6.56 -11.20
C HIS A 566 11.58 -5.42 -10.95
N GLN A 567 12.44 -5.50 -9.94
CA GLN A 567 13.50 -4.52 -9.73
C GLN A 567 14.49 -4.46 -10.90
N GLU A 568 14.92 -5.62 -11.41
CA GLU A 568 15.79 -5.70 -12.58
C GLU A 568 15.12 -5.05 -13.79
N ASN A 569 13.87 -5.42 -14.09
CA ASN A 569 13.12 -4.86 -15.20
C ASN A 569 12.83 -3.35 -15.02
N PHE A 570 12.52 -2.92 -13.80
CA PHE A 570 12.27 -1.51 -13.47
C PHE A 570 13.54 -0.67 -13.65
N ALA A 571 14.71 -1.26 -13.40
CA ALA A 571 16.00 -0.63 -13.62
C ALA A 571 16.51 -0.75 -15.07
N ALA A 572 16.03 -1.74 -15.83
CA ALA A 572 16.43 -2.02 -17.21
C ALA A 572 15.83 -1.05 -18.24
N GLY A 573 14.85 -0.22 -17.87
CA GLY A 573 14.46 0.89 -18.72
C GLY A 573 15.62 1.86 -18.87
N GLU A 574 16.12 2.03 -20.09
CA GLU A 574 17.28 2.85 -20.39
C GLU A 574 16.88 4.24 -20.90
N ILE A 575 17.64 5.26 -20.50
CA ILE A 575 17.58 6.57 -21.14
C ILE A 575 18.42 6.53 -22.41
N SER A 576 17.77 6.43 -23.56
CA SER A 576 18.42 6.47 -24.87
C SER A 576 17.97 7.72 -25.62
N LEU A 577 18.78 8.78 -25.56
CA LEU A 577 18.60 9.93 -26.44
C LEU A 577 19.16 9.57 -27.81
N CYS A 578 18.28 9.22 -28.76
CA CYS A 578 18.64 9.02 -30.16
C CYS A 578 18.52 10.35 -30.90
N GLU A 579 19.56 10.74 -31.64
CA GLU A 579 19.57 11.99 -32.39
C GLU A 579 18.85 11.83 -33.75
N HIS A 580 18.03 12.81 -34.13
CA HIS A 580 17.32 12.88 -35.41
C HIS A 580 17.94 13.88 -36.38
#